data_AF-A0A256JER7-F1
#
_entry.id   AF-A0A256JER7-F1
#
_cell.length_a   1.000
_cell.length_b   1.000
_cell.length_c   1.000
_cell.angle_alpha   90.00
_cell.angle_beta   90.00
_cell.angle_gamma   90.00
#
_symmetry.space_group_name_H-M   'P 1'
#
loop_
_entity.id
_entity.type
_entity.pdbx_description
1 polymer ?
#
loop_
_entity_poly.entity_id
_entity_poly.type
_entity_poly.pdbx_seq_one_letter_code
_entity_poly.pdbx_strand_id
1 'polypeptide(L)'
;LPDLAAPPHDALCSPVDVEPDEGDGAAIHLIGLNVSRAWCLAGLADALDGRDGPAADRLREPLDAAARRHAEAGAADVLTDDYAGSHWLSSFALYLLTRNEGGVAPGAA
;
A
#
# COMPACT_ATOMS: atom_id res chain seq x y z
N LEU A 1 13.84 7.23 13.21
CA LEU A 1 12.63 6.56 12.70
C LEU A 1 12.47 5.22 13.42
N PRO A 2 11.23 4.79 13.73
CA PRO A 2 10.95 3.58 14.50
C PRO A 2 11.43 2.32 13.78
N ASP A 3 11.67 1.25 14.54
CA ASP A 3 12.07 -0.03 13.98
C ASP A 3 10.88 -0.79 13.37
N LEU A 4 10.83 -0.86 12.03
CA LEU A 4 9.78 -1.56 11.30
C LEU A 4 9.89 -3.09 11.39
N ALA A 5 10.99 -3.63 11.90
CA ALA A 5 11.16 -5.07 12.10
C ALA A 5 10.64 -5.54 13.47
N ALA A 6 10.16 -4.62 14.33
CA ALA A 6 9.80 -4.92 15.71
C ALA A 6 8.40 -4.37 16.08
N PRO A 7 7.66 -5.07 16.96
CA PRO A 7 6.40 -4.59 17.48
C PRO A 7 6.49 -3.20 18.16
N PRO A 8 5.46 -2.35 18.00
CA PRO A 8 4.23 -2.58 17.23
C PRO A 8 4.32 -2.15 15.76
N HIS A 9 5.50 -1.78 15.24
CA HIS A 9 5.63 -1.12 13.94
C HIS A 9 5.74 -2.10 12.77
N ASP A 10 6.07 -3.36 13.05
CA ASP A 10 6.00 -4.48 12.11
C ASP A 10 4.60 -4.64 11.50
N ALA A 11 3.55 -4.31 12.26
CA ALA A 11 2.18 -4.29 11.77
C ALA A 11 1.94 -3.33 10.58
N LEU A 12 2.80 -2.32 10.38
CA LEU A 12 2.73 -1.43 9.22
C LEU A 12 3.27 -2.06 7.94
N CYS A 13 3.98 -3.19 8.03
CA CYS A 13 4.55 -3.89 6.89
C CYS A 13 3.61 -4.95 6.30
N SER A 14 2.53 -5.27 7.02
CA SER A 14 1.55 -6.28 6.65
C SER A 14 0.25 -5.62 6.16
N PRO A 15 -0.32 -6.10 5.04
CA PRO A 15 -1.66 -5.71 4.63
C PRO A 15 -2.70 -5.91 5.73
N VAL A 16 -3.71 -5.03 5.74
CA VAL A 16 -4.91 -5.31 6.53
C VAL A 16 -5.71 -6.39 5.82
N ASP A 17 -6.20 -7.37 6.58
CA ASP A 17 -7.11 -8.38 6.07
C ASP A 17 -8.45 -7.71 5.73
N VAL A 18 -8.97 -8.06 4.55
CA VAL A 18 -10.26 -7.58 4.05
C VAL A 18 -11.22 -8.76 4.12
N GLU A 19 -12.11 -8.75 5.10
CA GLU A 19 -13.18 -9.74 5.15
C GLU A 19 -14.28 -9.38 4.14
N PRO A 20 -14.94 -10.39 3.53
CA PRO A 20 -16.09 -10.17 2.65
C PRO A 20 -17.17 -9.34 3.36
N ASP A 21 -17.73 -8.35 2.65
CA ASP A 21 -18.65 -7.37 3.21
C ASP A 21 -19.87 -8.03 3.90
N GLU A 22 -20.00 -7.81 5.21
CA GLU A 22 -21.20 -8.17 5.98
C GLU A 22 -22.37 -7.18 5.75
N GLY A 23 -22.18 -6.19 4.88
CA GLY A 23 -23.18 -5.21 4.42
C GLY A 23 -23.00 -3.81 5.00
N ASP A 24 -21.87 -3.53 5.67
CA ASP A 24 -21.57 -2.21 6.25
C ASP A 24 -20.58 -1.39 5.42
N GLY A 25 -20.03 -1.97 4.34
CA GLY A 25 -19.09 -1.30 3.45
C GLY A 25 -17.67 -1.15 4.00
N ALA A 26 -17.34 -1.74 5.15
CA ALA A 26 -16.01 -1.67 5.75
C ALA A 26 -14.93 -2.27 4.82
N ALA A 27 -15.27 -3.32 4.08
CA ALA A 27 -14.36 -3.98 3.15
C ALA A 27 -13.76 -3.01 2.13
N ILE A 28 -14.58 -2.14 1.52
CA ILE A 28 -14.16 -1.13 0.54
C ILE A 28 -13.11 -0.21 1.19
N HIS A 29 -13.36 0.26 2.40
CA HIS A 29 -12.42 1.13 3.12
C HIS A 29 -11.08 0.45 3.42
N LEU A 30 -11.08 -0.84 3.77
CA LEU A 30 -9.86 -1.60 4.03
C LEU A 30 -9.05 -1.86 2.76
N ILE A 31 -9.72 -2.10 1.62
CA ILE A 31 -9.07 -2.17 0.29
C ILE A 31 -8.37 -0.84 -0.02
N GLY A 32 -9.10 0.28 0.11
CA GLY A 32 -8.55 1.62 -0.10
C GLY A 32 -7.39 1.94 0.86
N LEU A 33 -7.45 1.46 2.10
CA LEU A 33 -6.38 1.62 3.09
C LEU A 33 -5.10 0.89 2.65
N ASN A 34 -5.20 -0.34 2.12
CA ASN A 34 -4.06 -1.06 1.57
C ASN A 34 -3.44 -0.29 0.40
N VAL A 35 -4.24 0.18 -0.57
CA VAL A 35 -3.72 0.97 -1.70
C VAL A 35 -3.06 2.28 -1.25
N SER A 36 -3.68 2.99 -0.29
CA SER A 36 -3.13 4.23 0.28
C SER A 36 -1.79 4.00 0.98
N ARG A 37 -1.70 2.93 1.79
CA ARG A 37 -0.44 2.55 2.46
C ARG A 37 0.64 2.20 1.45
N ALA A 38 0.31 1.45 0.40
CA ALA A 38 1.25 1.15 -0.67
C ALA A 38 1.89 2.41 -1.24
N TRP A 39 1.07 3.40 -1.60
CA TRP A 39 1.54 4.65 -2.18
C TRP A 39 2.43 5.45 -1.22
N CYS A 40 2.02 5.58 0.04
CA CYS A 40 2.76 6.30 1.07
C CYS A 40 4.11 5.64 1.41
N LEU A 41 4.12 4.32 1.57
CA LEU A 41 5.34 3.56 1.92
C LEU A 41 6.35 3.61 0.78
N ALA A 42 5.90 3.49 -0.46
CA ALA A 42 6.74 3.69 -1.64
C ALA A 42 7.33 5.10 -1.68
N GLY A 43 6.54 6.13 -1.33
CA GLY A 43 7.02 7.51 -1.23
C GLY A 43 8.12 7.69 -0.18
N LEU A 44 8.00 7.00 0.95
CA LEU A 44 9.04 7.00 1.98
C LEU A 44 10.31 6.27 1.51
N ALA A 45 10.18 5.15 0.80
CA ALA A 45 11.31 4.43 0.23
C ALA A 45 12.07 5.31 -0.77
N ASP A 46 11.36 5.97 -1.69
CA ASP A 46 11.95 6.86 -2.70
C ASP A 46 12.62 8.09 -2.04
N ALA A 47 11.99 8.69 -1.02
CA ALA A 47 12.57 9.81 -0.30
C ALA A 47 13.88 9.45 0.45
N LEU A 48 14.05 8.17 0.77
CA LEU A 48 15.28 7.63 1.34
C LEU A 48 16.28 7.20 0.27
N ASP A 49 15.88 7.03 -0.99
CA ASP A 49 16.81 6.65 -2.05
C ASP A 49 17.92 7.70 -2.22
N GLY A 50 19.16 7.24 -2.43
CA GLY A 50 20.35 8.11 -2.50
C GLY A 50 20.76 8.85 -1.20
N ARG A 51 20.04 8.68 -0.08
CA ARG A 51 20.45 9.18 1.26
C ARG A 51 21.39 8.22 1.99
N ASP A 52 22.51 8.70 2.51
CA ASP A 52 23.37 7.85 3.35
C ASP A 52 22.94 7.85 4.82
N GLY A 53 23.19 6.73 5.50
CA GLY A 53 23.16 6.63 6.95
C GLY A 53 22.25 5.52 7.49
N PRO A 54 22.37 5.20 8.79
CA PRO A 54 21.81 3.98 9.38
C PRO A 54 20.29 3.84 9.22
N ALA A 55 19.57 4.96 9.18
CA ALA A 55 18.13 4.94 8.96
C ALA A 55 17.77 4.58 7.51
N ALA A 56 18.50 5.12 6.53
CA ALA A 56 18.25 4.82 5.11
C ALA A 56 18.62 3.37 4.81
N ASP A 57 19.77 2.89 5.32
CA ASP A 57 20.24 1.52 5.16
C ASP A 57 19.26 0.50 5.74
N ARG A 58 18.64 0.85 6.88
CA ARG A 58 17.72 -0.05 7.58
C ARG A 58 16.28 -0.02 7.04
N LEU A 59 15.83 1.10 6.47
CA LEU A 59 14.40 1.30 6.19
C LEU A 59 13.99 1.17 4.73
N ARG A 60 14.90 1.39 3.77
CA ARG A 60 14.55 1.36 2.34
C ARG A 60 13.88 0.06 1.91
N GLU A 61 14.54 -1.07 2.15
CA GLU A 61 14.06 -2.37 1.71
C GLU A 61 12.76 -2.77 2.44
N PRO A 62 12.63 -2.61 3.77
CA PRO A 62 11.36 -2.89 4.44
C PRO A 62 10.19 -2.03 3.93
N LEU A 63 10.43 -0.75 3.64
CA LEU A 63 9.41 0.16 3.11
C LEU A 63 8.98 -0.23 1.69
N ASP A 64 9.94 -0.52 0.79
CA ASP A 64 9.65 -0.96 -0.59
C ASP A 64 8.91 -2.31 -0.59
N ALA A 65 9.38 -3.27 0.22
CA ALA A 65 8.73 -4.57 0.34
C ALA A 65 7.32 -4.47 0.93
N ALA A 66 7.12 -3.65 1.96
CA ALA A 66 5.79 -3.38 2.52
C ALA A 66 4.88 -2.71 1.49
N ALA A 67 5.38 -1.73 0.75
CA ALA A 67 4.62 -1.05 -0.29
C ALA A 67 4.07 -2.03 -1.33
N ARG A 68 4.91 -2.96 -1.82
CA ARG A 68 4.50 -3.99 -2.78
C ARG A 68 3.43 -4.93 -2.23
N ARG A 69 3.60 -5.43 -1.00
CA ARG A 69 2.59 -6.30 -0.37
C ARG A 69 1.23 -5.60 -0.24
N HIS A 70 1.23 -4.34 0.18
CA HIS A 70 0.02 -3.55 0.27
C HIS A 70 -0.59 -3.27 -1.11
N ALA A 71 0.24 -3.04 -2.13
CA ALA A 71 -0.23 -2.82 -3.50
C ALA A 71 -0.88 -4.07 -4.06
N GLU A 72 -0.26 -5.24 -3.88
CA GLU A 72 -0.80 -6.54 -4.29
C GLU A 72 -2.14 -6.84 -3.61
N ALA A 73 -2.21 -6.69 -2.28
CA ALA A 73 -3.43 -6.92 -1.53
C ALA A 73 -4.55 -5.95 -1.91
N GLY A 74 -4.24 -4.66 -2.07
CA GLY A 74 -5.22 -3.66 -2.47
C GLY A 74 -5.71 -3.86 -3.91
N ALA A 75 -4.80 -4.13 -4.84
CA ALA A 75 -5.12 -4.26 -6.26
C ALA A 75 -5.98 -5.49 -6.59
N ALA A 76 -5.94 -6.53 -5.75
CA ALA A 76 -6.75 -7.73 -5.94
C ALA A 76 -8.26 -7.42 -6.04
N ASP A 77 -8.74 -6.48 -5.22
CA ASP A 77 -10.17 -6.18 -5.07
C ASP A 77 -10.53 -4.69 -5.30
N VAL A 78 -9.57 -3.87 -5.75
CA VAL A 78 -9.80 -2.42 -5.95
C VAL A 78 -10.81 -2.11 -7.07
N LEU A 79 -10.97 -3.04 -8.02
CA LEU A 79 -11.93 -2.94 -9.11
C LEU A 79 -13.21 -3.69 -8.72
N THR A 80 -14.30 -2.96 -8.58
CA THR A 80 -15.60 -3.50 -8.17
C THR A 80 -16.72 -2.90 -9.00
N ASP A 81 -17.81 -3.65 -9.17
CA ASP A 81 -19.02 -3.25 -9.90
C ASP A 81 -20.00 -2.44 -9.03
N ASP A 82 -19.79 -2.40 -7.70
CA ASP A 82 -20.60 -1.58 -6.79
C ASP A 82 -20.32 -0.08 -7.00
N TYR A 83 -21.35 0.77 -6.95
CA TYR A 83 -21.19 2.20 -7.19
C TYR A 83 -20.31 2.88 -6.12
N ALA A 84 -20.51 2.54 -4.85
CA ALA A 84 -19.75 3.16 -3.77
C ALA A 84 -18.26 2.79 -3.89
N GLY A 85 -17.97 1.53 -4.21
CA GLY A 85 -16.61 1.08 -4.49
C GLY A 85 -16.02 1.69 -5.76
N SER A 86 -16.68 1.54 -6.91
CA SER A 86 -16.18 2.00 -8.21
C SER A 86 -15.93 3.51 -8.28
N HIS A 87 -16.76 4.34 -7.64
CA HIS A 87 -16.54 5.79 -7.67
C HIS A 87 -15.35 6.22 -6.81
N TRP A 88 -15.12 5.57 -5.67
CA TRP A 88 -14.08 5.95 -4.72
C TRP A 88 -12.75 5.22 -4.99
N LEU A 89 -12.74 3.88 -5.03
CA LEU A 89 -11.54 3.05 -5.18
C LEU A 89 -10.84 3.23 -6.53
N SER A 90 -11.57 3.57 -7.60
CA SER A 90 -10.96 3.87 -8.90
C SER A 90 -9.96 5.02 -8.81
N SER A 91 -10.18 6.00 -7.93
CA SER A 91 -9.21 7.07 -7.73
C SER A 91 -7.91 6.53 -7.11
N PHE A 92 -8.00 5.64 -6.12
CA PHE A 92 -6.84 5.01 -5.47
C PHE A 92 -6.08 4.12 -6.46
N ALA A 93 -6.80 3.31 -7.25
CA ALA A 93 -6.21 2.50 -8.30
C ALA A 93 -5.46 3.35 -9.32
N LEU A 94 -6.04 4.47 -9.76
CA LEU A 94 -5.39 5.39 -10.68
C LEU A 94 -4.08 5.94 -10.08
N TYR A 95 -4.11 6.44 -8.85
CA TYR A 95 -2.91 6.94 -8.17
C TYR A 95 -1.82 5.88 -8.01
N LEU A 96 -2.19 4.63 -7.74
CA LEU A 96 -1.26 3.51 -7.67
C LEU A 96 -0.60 3.25 -9.03
N LEU A 97 -1.40 3.19 -10.10
CA LEU A 97 -0.95 2.89 -11.46
C LEU A 97 -0.11 4.01 -12.08
N THR A 98 -0.43 5.27 -11.79
CA THR A 98 0.25 6.44 -12.37
C THR A 98 1.38 6.97 -11.49
N ARG A 99 1.88 6.17 -10.55
CA ARG A 99 3.00 6.57 -9.70
C ARG A 99 4.28 6.64 -10.54
N ASN A 100 4.73 7.85 -10.83
CA ASN A 100 5.87 8.11 -11.74
C ASN A 100 7.25 7.79 -11.15
N GLU A 101 7.41 7.73 -9.83
CA GLU A 101 8.66 7.34 -9.16
C GLU A 101 8.55 5.87 -8.74
N GLY A 102 9.58 5.04 -9.00
CA GLY A 102 9.74 3.69 -8.46
C GLY A 102 8.73 2.59 -8.87
N GLY A 103 7.48 2.93 -9.20
CA GLY A 103 6.39 2.04 -9.59
C GLY A 103 6.13 0.87 -8.63
N VAL A 104 5.04 0.91 -7.84
CA VAL A 104 4.66 -0.21 -6.96
C VAL A 104 3.37 -0.93 -7.37
N ALA A 105 2.79 -0.56 -8.52
CA ALA A 105 1.63 -1.27 -9.04
C ALA A 105 2.01 -2.71 -9.42
N PRO A 106 1.20 -3.73 -9.04
CA PRO A 106 1.41 -5.10 -9.49
C PRO A 106 1.38 -5.19 -11.02
N GLY A 107 2.22 -6.06 -11.59
CA GLY A 107 2.19 -6.33 -13.03
C GLY A 107 0.89 -7.03 -13.44
N ALA A 108 0.45 -6.82 -14.68
CA ALA A 108 -0.59 -7.66 -15.27
C ALA A 108 -0.01 -9.08 -15.47
N ALA A 109 -0.55 -10.06 -14.75
CA ALA A 109 -0.25 -11.48 -14.96
C ALA A 109 -0.88 -12.01 -16.26
#